data_AF-A0A1H1NHR3-F1
#
_entry.id   AF-A0A1H1NHR3-F1
#
_cell.length_a   1.000
_cell.length_b   1.000
_cell.length_c   1.000
_cell.angle_alpha   90.00
_cell.angle_beta   90.00
_cell.angle_gamma   90.00
#
_symmetry.space_group_name_H-M   'P 1'
#
loop_
_entity.id
_entity.type
_entity.pdbx_description
1 polymer ?
#
loop_
_entity_poly.entity_id
_entity_poly.type
_entity_poly.pdbx_seq_one_letter_code
_entity_poly.pdbx_strand_id
1 'polypeptide(L)'
;MKYRVLAVTGVLALVVAAVFAILGATDDDDSVAGGSGPEASIVQAAASPAPEQVAGAIAAEAPAAADDLPLVLTAPAEARPGASVAFGASWITPSGEAISGEVDLQRIEGNSWTTITTVPVENGAGEVEVQVQSSGIYRLAYGGGPEVEAVESHEVVITAGSPLVSRITATAEKSDDGVGVTAAWTTEGGVPILGEIGLEQQADGADWAPVSAVTTTAEGTAVAEATAEHTTRFRFSYPGGSRFGAVVSEEALAVGDDVRTIPVETCDDDVDIDNLGNGVGCHYTPVESGTFVVAHDYLGNSWWNSIPEGTVVQMEGEFTGLYEVVDRVIAQGRGSALGSASNWTCGDDCDIILQTCQGSNTGFTWLRKLPEGETPPAGQPQT
;
A
#
# COMPACT_ATOMS: atom_id res chain seq x y z
N MET A 1 -35.30 21.24 24.68
CA MET A 1 -34.70 22.57 24.91
C MET A 1 -33.95 22.97 23.65
N LYS A 2 -34.14 24.21 23.21
CA LYS A 2 -33.49 24.83 22.05
C LYS A 2 -31.98 24.92 22.29
N TYR A 3 -31.14 24.81 21.26
CA TYR A 3 -30.21 25.88 20.83
C TYR A 3 -29.62 25.55 19.45
N ARG A 4 -29.81 26.49 18.52
CA ARG A 4 -29.06 26.61 17.26
C ARG A 4 -27.81 27.44 17.55
N VAL A 5 -26.70 27.13 16.90
CA VAL A 5 -25.56 28.06 16.79
C VAL A 5 -25.29 28.30 15.30
N LEU A 6 -25.52 29.54 14.89
CA LEU A 6 -25.00 30.19 13.70
C LEU A 6 -23.71 30.91 14.11
N ALA A 7 -22.68 30.88 13.27
CA ALA A 7 -21.60 31.86 13.30
C ALA A 7 -21.38 32.39 11.88
N VAL A 8 -21.77 33.64 11.69
CA VAL A 8 -21.40 34.51 10.57
C VAL A 8 -20.17 35.29 11.01
N THR A 9 -19.17 35.44 10.14
CA THR A 9 -18.23 36.57 10.22
C THR A 9 -17.69 36.85 8.83
N GLY A 10 -18.04 38.02 8.29
CA GLY A 10 -17.40 38.58 7.10
C GLY A 10 -16.44 39.69 7.49
N VAL A 11 -15.44 39.97 6.65
CA VAL A 11 -14.76 41.27 6.56
C VAL A 11 -14.35 41.52 5.10
N LEU A 12 -14.68 42.73 4.65
CA LEU A 12 -14.36 43.41 3.40
C LEU A 12 -12.89 43.86 3.36
N ALA A 13 -12.24 43.84 2.20
CA ALA A 13 -11.16 44.80 1.88
C ALA A 13 -11.09 45.04 0.36
N LEU A 14 -10.97 46.31 0.00
CA LEU A 14 -11.17 46.92 -1.32
C LEU A 14 -9.96 47.83 -1.58
N VAL A 15 -9.17 47.60 -2.64
CA VAL A 15 -8.18 48.56 -3.22
C VAL A 15 -8.02 48.23 -4.71
N VAL A 16 -8.70 48.92 -5.64
CA VAL A 16 -8.28 50.10 -6.45
C VAL A 16 -7.18 49.84 -7.50
N ALA A 17 -7.67 49.71 -8.75
CA ALA A 17 -7.24 50.28 -10.05
C ALA A 17 -5.75 50.41 -10.45
N ALA A 18 -5.46 49.93 -11.67
CA ALA A 18 -4.60 50.63 -12.63
C ALA A 18 -5.21 50.53 -14.04
N VAL A 19 -5.56 51.71 -14.58
CA VAL A 19 -5.94 51.99 -15.96
C VAL A 19 -4.65 52.13 -16.77
N PHE A 20 -4.51 51.44 -17.90
CA PHE A 20 -3.59 51.84 -18.95
C PHE A 20 -4.31 52.05 -20.27
N ALA A 21 -3.93 53.15 -20.91
CA ALA A 21 -4.61 53.81 -22.00
C ALA A 21 -4.46 53.07 -23.34
N ILE A 22 -5.58 52.97 -24.05
CA ILE A 22 -5.66 52.75 -25.49
C ILE A 22 -5.35 54.10 -26.15
N LEU A 23 -4.32 54.20 -27.00
CA LEU A 23 -4.21 55.24 -28.04
C LEU A 23 -3.10 54.92 -29.07
N GLY A 24 -3.49 54.91 -30.35
CA GLY A 24 -2.66 55.07 -31.55
C GLY A 24 -2.47 53.78 -32.36
N ALA A 25 -2.66 53.70 -33.67
CA ALA A 25 -3.15 54.62 -34.69
C ALA A 25 -3.50 53.78 -35.95
N THR A 26 -4.39 54.28 -36.80
CA THR A 26 -4.80 53.74 -38.11
C THR A 26 -3.72 53.90 -39.18
N ASP A 27 -3.59 52.94 -40.10
CA ASP A 27 -3.41 53.22 -41.54
C ASP A 27 -3.77 51.97 -42.39
N ASP A 28 -4.57 52.21 -43.43
CA ASP A 28 -4.90 51.29 -44.53
C ASP A 28 -3.73 51.20 -45.53
N ASP A 29 -3.40 50.03 -46.08
CA ASP A 29 -3.36 49.84 -47.55
C ASP A 29 -3.14 48.37 -47.97
N ASP A 30 -3.77 48.05 -49.11
CA ASP A 30 -3.79 46.78 -49.84
C ASP A 30 -2.42 46.21 -50.23
N SER A 31 -2.29 44.87 -50.23
CA SER A 31 -1.53 44.11 -51.23
C SER A 31 -1.88 42.63 -51.25
N VAL A 32 -2.19 42.14 -52.45
CA VAL A 32 -2.66 40.80 -52.81
C VAL A 32 -1.50 39.81 -53.04
N ALA A 33 -1.74 38.57 -52.60
CA ALA A 33 -1.23 37.26 -53.06
C ALA A 33 0.24 36.84 -52.80
N GLY A 34 0.37 35.81 -51.97
CA GLY A 34 1.45 34.83 -51.96
C GLY A 34 0.99 33.63 -51.12
N GLY A 35 0.91 32.44 -51.72
CA GLY A 35 0.25 31.29 -51.11
C GLY A 35 0.94 30.75 -49.86
N SER A 36 0.14 30.21 -48.95
CA SER A 36 0.57 29.38 -47.83
C SER A 36 -0.38 28.18 -47.75
N GLY A 37 0.15 26.98 -47.54
CA GLY A 37 -0.65 25.83 -47.10
C GLY A 37 -1.30 26.10 -45.74
N PRO A 38 -2.01 25.14 -45.13
CA PRO A 38 -2.53 25.34 -43.78
C PRO A 38 -1.37 25.71 -42.85
N GLU A 39 -1.34 26.95 -42.39
CA GLU A 39 -0.34 27.46 -41.46
C GLU A 39 -0.67 26.89 -40.07
N ALA A 40 0.31 26.26 -39.42
CA ALA A 40 0.13 25.75 -38.07
C ALA A 40 -0.14 26.91 -37.11
N SER A 41 -1.08 26.72 -36.17
CA SER A 41 -1.32 27.70 -35.11
C SER A 41 -0.09 27.76 -34.20
N ILE A 42 0.53 28.93 -34.10
CA ILE A 42 1.69 29.17 -33.24
C ILE A 42 1.18 29.67 -31.89
N VAL A 43 1.34 28.85 -30.85
CA VAL A 43 0.92 29.20 -29.50
C VAL A 43 2.14 29.69 -28.72
N GLN A 44 2.10 30.93 -28.21
CA GLN A 44 3.06 31.38 -27.20
C GLN A 44 2.62 30.89 -25.82
N ALA A 45 3.40 29.99 -25.21
CA ALA A 45 3.12 29.44 -23.89
C ALA A 45 3.57 30.36 -22.76
N ALA A 46 2.75 30.49 -21.72
CA ALA A 46 3.27 30.70 -20.37
C ALA A 46 3.77 29.34 -19.85
N ALA A 47 4.90 29.31 -19.14
CA ALA A 47 5.41 28.09 -18.51
C ALA A 47 4.32 27.46 -17.63
N SER A 48 4.00 26.19 -17.87
CA SER A 48 2.91 25.56 -17.15
C SER A 48 3.02 24.02 -17.16
N PRO A 49 2.89 23.37 -15.98
CA PRO A 49 2.11 23.89 -14.87
C PRO A 49 2.90 24.38 -13.64
N ALA A 50 2.13 25.01 -12.75
CA ALA A 50 2.41 25.35 -11.35
C ALA A 50 3.21 24.26 -10.57
N PRO A 51 3.87 24.60 -9.44
CA PRO A 51 4.76 23.68 -8.71
C PRO A 51 4.13 22.31 -8.42
N GLU A 52 4.93 21.25 -8.62
CA GLU A 52 4.73 19.84 -8.23
C GLU A 52 3.25 19.38 -8.15
N GLN A 53 2.72 18.90 -9.28
CA GLN A 53 1.40 18.27 -9.34
C GLN A 53 1.49 16.82 -8.82
N VAL A 54 0.68 16.48 -7.82
CA VAL A 54 0.54 15.09 -7.35
C VAL A 54 0.08 14.20 -8.50
N ALA A 55 0.74 13.06 -8.69
CA ALA A 55 0.37 12.11 -9.71
C ALA A 55 -0.95 11.40 -9.36
N GLY A 56 -1.85 11.34 -10.33
CA GLY A 56 -3.07 10.53 -10.23
C GLY A 56 -2.77 9.04 -10.35
N ALA A 57 -3.83 8.24 -10.30
CA ALA A 57 -3.71 6.79 -10.42
C ALA A 57 -3.18 6.36 -11.78
N ILE A 58 -2.22 5.44 -11.76
CA ILE A 58 -1.58 4.91 -12.96
C ILE A 58 -2.05 3.49 -13.26
N ALA A 59 -2.26 3.17 -14.53
CA ALA A 59 -2.70 1.83 -14.91
C ALA A 59 -1.54 0.82 -14.83
N ALA A 60 -1.82 -0.36 -14.26
CA ALA A 60 -0.89 -1.48 -14.15
C ALA A 60 -0.49 -2.05 -15.52
N GLU A 61 -1.39 -1.97 -16.50
CA GLU A 61 -1.13 -2.34 -17.90
C GLU A 61 -1.31 -1.14 -18.83
N ALA A 62 -0.67 -1.21 -20.00
CA ALA A 62 -0.78 -0.16 -21.00
C ALA A 62 -2.21 -0.07 -21.58
N PRO A 63 -2.77 1.15 -21.76
CA PRO A 63 -4.05 1.32 -22.44
C PRO A 63 -3.95 0.89 -23.91
N ALA A 64 -5.05 0.37 -24.47
CA ALA A 64 -5.05 -0.28 -25.78
C ALA A 64 -4.92 0.67 -26.99
N ALA A 65 -5.09 2.00 -26.83
CA ALA A 65 -4.92 2.97 -27.92
C ALA A 65 -4.70 4.40 -27.39
N ALA A 66 -3.83 5.16 -28.05
CA ALA A 66 -3.57 6.59 -27.79
C ALA A 66 -3.98 7.50 -28.96
N ASP A 67 -4.46 6.92 -30.07
CA ASP A 67 -4.44 7.55 -31.39
C ASP A 67 -5.47 8.68 -31.61
N ASP A 68 -6.39 8.88 -30.66
CA ASP A 68 -7.43 9.93 -30.72
C ASP A 68 -7.18 11.08 -29.73
N LEU A 69 -6.01 11.13 -29.08
CA LEU A 69 -5.69 12.18 -28.12
C LEU A 69 -5.12 13.43 -28.82
N PRO A 70 -5.49 14.64 -28.40
CA PRO A 70 -4.94 15.88 -28.96
C PRO A 70 -3.43 16.00 -28.74
N LEU A 71 -2.91 15.49 -27.62
CA LEU A 71 -1.48 15.43 -27.32
C LEU A 71 -1.05 13.98 -27.08
N VAL A 72 -0.05 13.51 -27.83
CA VAL A 72 0.43 12.12 -27.82
C VAL A 72 1.93 12.12 -27.55
N LEU A 73 2.34 11.34 -26.55
CA LEU A 73 3.74 11.01 -26.28
C LEU A 73 4.09 9.69 -26.96
N THR A 74 5.26 9.62 -27.59
CA THR A 74 5.80 8.39 -28.15
C THR A 74 7.22 8.18 -27.65
N ALA A 75 7.55 6.95 -27.24
CA ALA A 75 8.89 6.55 -26.86
C ALA A 75 9.00 5.02 -27.00
N PRO A 76 10.22 4.45 -27.11
CA PRO A 76 10.39 3.00 -27.05
C PRO A 76 9.96 2.47 -25.68
N ALA A 77 9.28 1.31 -25.67
CA ALA A 77 8.85 0.65 -24.43
C ALA A 77 10.03 0.13 -23.58
N GLU A 78 11.19 -0.11 -24.21
CA GLU A 78 12.38 -0.63 -23.56
C GLU A 78 13.62 0.18 -23.93
N ALA A 79 14.50 0.39 -22.96
CA ALA A 79 15.79 1.05 -23.15
C ALA A 79 16.89 0.36 -22.33
N ARG A 80 18.15 0.56 -22.72
CA ARG A 80 19.27 0.19 -21.85
C ARG A 80 19.42 1.24 -20.74
N PRO A 81 19.73 0.86 -19.50
CA PRO A 81 20.07 1.84 -18.46
C PRO A 81 21.16 2.80 -18.92
N GLY A 82 20.92 4.10 -18.76
CA GLY A 82 21.81 5.18 -19.15
C GLY A 82 21.81 5.52 -20.65
N ALA A 83 20.97 4.90 -21.46
CA ALA A 83 20.85 5.21 -22.89
C ALA A 83 20.15 6.55 -23.12
N SER A 84 20.53 7.24 -24.20
CA SER A 84 19.74 8.33 -24.77
C SER A 84 18.56 7.74 -25.53
N VAL A 85 17.37 8.26 -25.24
CA VAL A 85 16.10 7.80 -25.81
C VAL A 85 15.39 9.00 -26.42
N ALA A 86 14.93 8.82 -27.66
CA ALA A 86 14.04 9.76 -28.33
C ALA A 86 12.62 9.70 -27.75
N PHE A 87 12.14 10.84 -27.26
CA PHE A 87 10.75 11.08 -26.91
C PHE A 87 10.13 11.97 -27.98
N GLY A 88 9.16 11.42 -28.71
CA GLY A 88 8.40 12.14 -29.74
C GLY A 88 7.10 12.72 -29.19
N ALA A 89 6.74 13.89 -29.66
CA ALA A 89 5.47 14.56 -29.37
C ALA A 89 4.67 14.74 -30.67
N SER A 90 3.37 14.45 -30.61
CA SER A 90 2.40 14.84 -31.64
C SER A 90 1.31 15.68 -30.99
N TRP A 91 1.05 16.88 -31.52
CA TRP A 91 0.09 17.82 -30.95
C TRP A 91 -0.82 18.41 -32.02
N ILE A 92 -2.11 18.13 -31.89
CA ILE A 92 -3.17 18.58 -32.79
C ILE A 92 -4.33 19.17 -32.00
N THR A 93 -5.08 20.05 -32.64
CA THR A 93 -6.37 20.50 -32.11
C THR A 93 -7.39 19.35 -32.19
N PRO A 94 -8.53 19.43 -31.47
CA PRO A 94 -9.63 18.47 -31.63
C PRO A 94 -10.20 18.39 -33.06
N SER A 95 -9.98 19.41 -33.90
CA SER A 95 -10.34 19.40 -35.31
C SER A 95 -9.27 18.81 -36.23
N GLY A 96 -8.11 18.42 -35.68
CA GLY A 96 -7.00 17.78 -36.40
C GLY A 96 -5.97 18.75 -36.98
N GLU A 97 -5.98 20.01 -36.58
CA GLU A 97 -5.00 21.01 -37.05
C GLU A 97 -3.72 20.92 -36.23
N ALA A 98 -2.58 21.03 -36.90
CA ALA A 98 -1.27 20.93 -36.26
C ALA A 98 -0.97 22.17 -35.39
N ILE A 99 -0.53 21.92 -34.16
CA ILE A 99 -0.16 22.98 -33.19
C ILE A 99 1.37 23.09 -33.13
N SER A 100 1.89 24.32 -33.08
CA SER A 100 3.30 24.58 -32.77
C SER A 100 3.45 25.28 -31.42
N GLY A 101 4.42 24.85 -30.62
CA GLY A 101 4.66 25.38 -29.28
C GLY A 101 5.61 24.49 -28.48
N GLU A 102 5.72 24.76 -27.17
CA GLU A 102 6.55 23.98 -26.26
C GLU A 102 5.65 23.18 -25.29
N VAL A 103 5.99 21.91 -25.07
CA VAL A 103 5.33 21.04 -24.09
C VAL A 103 6.35 20.46 -23.12
N ASP A 104 5.98 20.32 -21.86
CA ASP A 104 6.87 19.77 -20.83
C ASP A 104 6.83 18.25 -20.87
N LEU A 105 8.00 17.62 -21.02
CA LEU A 105 8.17 16.20 -20.73
C LEU A 105 8.32 16.03 -19.23
N GLN A 106 7.41 15.27 -18.63
CA GLN A 106 7.35 15.01 -17.20
C GLN A 106 7.61 13.55 -16.89
N ARG A 107 8.17 13.29 -15.70
CA ARG A 107 8.37 11.96 -15.12
C ARG A 107 7.79 11.92 -13.71
N ILE A 108 7.25 10.79 -13.29
CA ILE A 108 6.90 10.57 -11.88
C ILE A 108 8.18 10.44 -11.05
N GLU A 109 8.34 11.31 -10.05
CA GLU A 109 9.37 11.23 -9.02
C GLU A 109 8.69 11.30 -7.65
N GLY A 110 8.88 10.26 -6.82
CA GLY A 110 8.07 10.13 -5.59
C GLY A 110 6.58 10.00 -5.91
N ASN A 111 5.77 10.92 -5.42
CA ASN A 111 4.32 10.97 -5.66
C ASN A 111 3.88 12.09 -6.61
N SER A 112 4.81 12.76 -7.31
CA SER A 112 4.50 13.93 -8.13
C SER A 112 5.09 13.83 -9.54
N TRP A 113 4.48 14.58 -10.45
CA TRP A 113 5.01 14.82 -11.79
C TRP A 113 6.07 15.92 -11.75
N THR A 114 7.26 15.60 -12.24
CA THR A 114 8.40 16.51 -12.32
C THR A 114 8.79 16.71 -13.78
N THR A 115 8.90 17.97 -14.21
CA THR A 115 9.39 18.31 -15.56
C THR A 115 10.88 17.98 -15.66
N ILE A 116 11.23 17.11 -16.61
CA ILE A 116 12.62 16.72 -16.88
C ILE A 116 13.23 17.53 -18.00
N THR A 117 12.44 17.93 -18.99
CA THR A 117 12.85 18.80 -20.10
C THR A 117 11.62 19.31 -20.86
N THR A 118 11.83 20.16 -21.86
CA THR A 118 10.78 20.72 -22.73
C THR A 118 10.99 20.24 -24.16
N VAL A 119 9.90 19.86 -24.83
CA VAL A 119 9.88 19.39 -26.22
C VAL A 119 9.36 20.52 -27.12
N PRO A 120 10.19 21.05 -28.04
CA PRO A 120 9.71 21.96 -29.06
C PRO A 120 8.90 21.17 -30.10
N VAL A 121 7.66 21.60 -30.33
CA VAL A 121 6.75 21.05 -31.32
C VAL A 121 6.60 22.07 -32.45
N GLU A 122 6.93 21.66 -33.67
CA GLU A 122 6.80 22.48 -34.87
C GLU A 122 5.88 21.76 -35.85
N ASN A 123 4.85 22.47 -36.33
CA ASN A 123 3.85 21.91 -37.25
C ASN A 123 3.29 20.55 -36.75
N GLY A 124 2.97 20.50 -35.46
CA GLY A 124 2.33 19.35 -34.82
C GLY A 124 3.26 18.20 -34.43
N ALA A 125 4.56 18.28 -34.71
CA ALA A 125 5.52 17.23 -34.36
C ALA A 125 6.78 17.79 -33.67
N GLY A 126 7.29 17.06 -32.69
CA GLY A 126 8.51 17.41 -31.96
C GLY A 126 9.25 16.17 -31.46
N GLU A 127 10.54 16.32 -31.18
CA GLU A 127 11.35 15.24 -30.60
C GLU A 127 12.42 15.81 -29.69
N VAL A 128 12.71 15.10 -28.59
CA VAL A 128 13.84 15.39 -27.71
C VAL A 128 14.55 14.10 -27.29
N GLU A 129 15.85 14.17 -27.14
CA GLU A 129 16.69 13.07 -26.64
C GLU A 129 16.92 13.22 -25.13
N VAL A 130 16.53 12.21 -24.35
CA VAL A 130 16.67 12.20 -22.88
C VAL A 130 17.39 10.95 -22.42
N GLN A 131 18.29 11.11 -21.45
CA GLN A 131 19.00 9.98 -20.88
C GLN A 131 18.13 9.25 -19.84
N VAL A 132 17.78 7.99 -20.12
CA VAL A 132 16.95 7.15 -19.24
C VAL A 132 17.85 6.30 -18.34
N GLN A 133 17.98 6.69 -17.07
CA GLN A 133 18.83 5.98 -16.10
C GLN A 133 18.19 4.71 -15.54
N SER A 134 16.88 4.75 -15.34
CA SER A 134 16.08 3.67 -14.76
C SER A 134 14.67 3.70 -15.34
N SER A 135 13.92 2.63 -15.11
CA SER A 135 12.52 2.55 -15.52
C SER A 135 11.71 3.73 -14.98
N GLY A 136 10.73 4.19 -15.75
CA GLY A 136 9.97 5.38 -15.41
C GLY A 136 8.66 5.49 -16.16
N ILE A 137 7.80 6.34 -15.62
CA ILE A 137 6.51 6.70 -16.20
C ILE A 137 6.60 8.16 -16.60
N TYR A 138 6.26 8.43 -17.85
CA TYR A 138 6.41 9.72 -18.49
C TYR A 138 5.09 10.18 -19.10
N ARG A 139 4.92 11.49 -19.18
CA ARG A 139 3.83 12.13 -19.94
C ARG A 139 4.31 13.47 -20.49
N LEU A 140 3.59 14.00 -21.47
CA LEU A 140 3.68 15.39 -21.87
C LEU A 140 2.60 16.19 -21.14
N ALA A 141 2.92 17.43 -20.79
CA ALA A 141 1.97 18.38 -20.23
C ALA A 141 2.13 19.74 -20.92
N TYR A 142 1.01 20.35 -21.22
CA TYR A 142 0.90 21.74 -21.62
C TYR A 142 -0.09 22.40 -20.69
N GLY A 143 0.34 23.33 -19.83
CA GLY A 143 -0.56 23.91 -18.84
C GLY A 143 -1.37 25.13 -19.31
N GLY A 144 -1.59 25.26 -20.62
CA GLY A 144 -2.57 26.19 -21.20
C GLY A 144 -2.04 27.57 -21.57
N GLY A 145 -2.75 28.21 -22.50
CA GLY A 145 -2.49 29.55 -23.00
C GLY A 145 -3.75 30.23 -23.52
N PRO A 146 -3.65 31.45 -24.08
CA PRO A 146 -4.82 32.21 -24.55
C PRO A 146 -5.59 31.54 -25.69
N GLU A 147 -4.93 30.67 -26.44
CA GLU A 147 -5.45 30.05 -27.67
C GLU A 147 -5.72 28.56 -27.52
N VAL A 148 -5.06 27.89 -26.57
CA VAL A 148 -5.16 26.44 -26.36
C VAL A 148 -5.25 26.16 -24.86
N GLU A 149 -6.26 25.37 -24.47
CA GLU A 149 -6.46 24.94 -23.09
C GLU A 149 -5.35 24.00 -22.61
N ALA A 150 -5.25 23.84 -21.29
CA ALA A 150 -4.33 22.88 -20.71
C ALA A 150 -4.65 21.44 -21.17
N VAL A 151 -3.62 20.66 -21.44
CA VAL A 151 -3.74 19.28 -21.93
C VAL A 151 -2.56 18.43 -21.47
N GLU A 152 -2.82 17.16 -21.18
CA GLU A 152 -1.84 16.15 -20.81
C GLU A 152 -1.92 15.00 -21.83
N SER A 153 -0.79 14.36 -22.13
CA SER A 153 -0.80 13.12 -22.91
C SER A 153 -1.19 11.92 -22.05
N HIS A 154 -1.39 10.77 -22.70
CA HIS A 154 -1.35 9.49 -22.00
C HIS A 154 0.04 9.22 -21.39
N GLU A 155 0.08 8.27 -20.46
CA GLU A 155 1.28 7.83 -19.78
C GLU A 155 2.04 6.77 -20.57
N VAL A 156 3.33 6.99 -20.75
CA VAL A 156 4.26 6.04 -21.37
C VAL A 156 5.19 5.47 -20.31
N VAL A 157 5.31 4.16 -20.28
CA VAL A 157 6.29 3.46 -19.43
C VAL A 157 7.47 3.07 -20.27
N ILE A 158 8.67 3.40 -19.80
CA ILE A 158 9.92 2.90 -20.36
C ILE A 158 10.55 1.99 -19.32
N THR A 159 10.77 0.75 -19.71
CA THR A 159 11.47 -0.25 -18.90
C THR A 159 12.97 -0.19 -19.23
N ALA A 160 13.79 0.13 -18.24
CA ALA A 160 15.25 0.14 -18.35
C ALA A 160 15.88 -0.87 -17.37
N GLY A 161 16.20 -2.05 -17.89
CA GLY A 161 16.79 -3.15 -17.11
C GLY A 161 15.77 -4.03 -16.40
N SER A 162 14.97 -3.45 -15.50
CA SER A 162 13.95 -4.17 -14.71
C SER A 162 12.61 -3.43 -14.74
N PRO A 163 11.46 -4.12 -14.63
CA PRO A 163 10.15 -3.46 -14.46
C PRO A 163 10.10 -2.51 -13.26
N LEU A 164 9.10 -1.63 -13.23
CA LEU A 164 8.87 -0.76 -12.09
C LEU A 164 8.53 -1.57 -10.83
N VAL A 165 9.05 -1.11 -9.69
CA VAL A 165 8.75 -1.70 -8.38
C VAL A 165 7.43 -1.10 -7.87
N SER A 166 6.60 -1.96 -7.28
CA SER A 166 5.37 -1.58 -6.61
C SER A 166 5.25 -2.28 -5.26
N ARG A 167 4.32 -1.82 -4.42
CA ARG A 167 4.03 -2.38 -3.11
C ARG A 167 2.55 -2.61 -2.96
N ILE A 168 2.18 -3.80 -2.46
CA ILE A 168 0.83 -4.09 -1.99
C ILE A 168 0.87 -4.25 -0.47
N THR A 169 -0.02 -3.58 0.25
CA THR A 169 -0.30 -3.84 1.67
C THR A 169 -1.64 -4.54 1.81
N ALA A 170 -1.79 -5.38 2.82
CA ALA A 170 -3.03 -6.08 3.11
C ALA A 170 -3.42 -5.93 4.58
N THR A 171 -4.71 -5.77 4.84
CA THR A 171 -5.32 -5.89 6.17
C THR A 171 -6.56 -6.77 6.08
N ALA A 172 -6.91 -7.46 7.16
CA ALA A 172 -8.07 -8.34 7.21
C ALA A 172 -8.89 -8.04 8.45
N GLU A 173 -10.20 -7.90 8.26
CA GLU A 173 -11.15 -7.63 9.34
C GLU A 173 -12.27 -8.68 9.28
N LYS A 174 -12.50 -9.34 10.41
CA LYS A 174 -13.61 -10.29 10.54
C LYS A 174 -14.89 -9.54 10.89
N SER A 175 -15.98 -9.97 10.26
CA SER A 175 -17.35 -9.50 10.51
C SER A 175 -18.29 -10.71 10.67
N ASP A 176 -19.55 -10.44 11.02
CA ASP A 176 -20.57 -11.50 11.16
C ASP A 176 -20.84 -12.23 9.82
N ASP A 177 -20.62 -11.57 8.69
CA ASP A 177 -20.93 -12.08 7.35
C ASP A 177 -19.70 -12.68 6.62
N GLY A 178 -18.51 -12.64 7.23
CA GLY A 178 -17.26 -13.13 6.62
C GLY A 178 -16.04 -12.30 7.01
N VAL A 179 -15.03 -12.29 6.14
CA VAL A 179 -13.79 -11.51 6.30
C VAL A 179 -13.66 -10.53 5.14
N GLY A 180 -13.58 -9.25 5.46
CA GLY A 180 -13.19 -8.21 4.51
C GLY A 180 -11.67 -8.07 4.49
N VAL A 181 -11.03 -8.35 3.36
CA VAL A 181 -9.59 -8.18 3.17
C VAL A 181 -9.35 -6.96 2.29
N THR A 182 -8.68 -5.94 2.84
CA THR A 182 -8.41 -4.67 2.16
C THR A 182 -6.98 -4.65 1.63
N ALA A 183 -6.82 -4.26 0.37
CA ALA A 183 -5.55 -4.00 -0.28
C ALA A 183 -5.31 -2.50 -0.47
N ALA A 184 -4.05 -2.08 -0.45
CA ALA A 184 -3.61 -0.84 -1.09
C ALA A 184 -2.38 -1.13 -1.96
N TRP A 185 -2.44 -0.74 -3.24
CA TRP A 185 -1.42 -0.96 -4.24
C TRP A 185 -0.87 0.37 -4.77
N THR A 186 0.43 0.58 -4.55
CA THR A 186 1.10 1.84 -4.90
C THR A 186 2.48 1.62 -5.51
N THR A 187 3.02 2.63 -6.19
CA THR A 187 4.45 2.72 -6.49
C THR A 187 5.24 2.91 -5.18
N GLU A 188 6.56 2.72 -5.21
CA GLU A 188 7.42 3.03 -4.04
C GLU A 188 7.27 4.48 -3.55
N GLY A 189 6.96 5.39 -4.45
CA GLY A 189 6.72 6.80 -4.15
C GLY A 189 5.31 7.10 -3.62
N GLY A 190 4.40 6.12 -3.60
CA GLY A 190 3.03 6.27 -3.08
C GLY A 190 1.98 6.67 -4.12
N VAL A 191 2.28 6.59 -5.42
CA VAL A 191 1.28 6.82 -6.47
C VAL A 191 0.34 5.62 -6.55
N PRO A 192 -0.99 5.81 -6.52
CA PRO A 192 -1.96 4.72 -6.63
C PRO A 192 -1.86 3.95 -7.94
N ILE A 193 -1.97 2.62 -7.89
CA ILE A 193 -1.97 1.76 -9.09
C ILE A 193 -3.37 1.17 -9.30
N LEU A 194 -3.88 1.31 -10.52
CA LEU A 194 -5.13 0.73 -11.02
C LEU A 194 -4.85 -0.60 -11.74
N GLY A 195 -5.36 -1.70 -11.22
CA GLY A 195 -5.24 -3.00 -11.89
C GLY A 195 -5.83 -4.14 -11.08
N GLU A 196 -5.80 -5.33 -11.67
CA GLU A 196 -6.28 -6.56 -11.02
C GLU A 196 -5.18 -7.16 -10.14
N ILE A 197 -5.55 -7.53 -8.91
CA ILE A 197 -4.72 -8.26 -7.94
C ILE A 197 -5.48 -9.49 -7.43
N GLY A 198 -4.78 -10.58 -7.19
CA GLY A 198 -5.34 -11.84 -6.70
C GLY A 198 -5.28 -11.92 -5.17
N LEU A 199 -6.41 -12.22 -4.53
CA LEU A 199 -6.45 -12.62 -3.12
C LEU A 199 -6.11 -14.10 -3.01
N GLU A 200 -5.17 -14.42 -2.12
CA GLU A 200 -4.81 -15.78 -1.73
C GLU A 200 -5.08 -15.99 -0.23
N GLN A 201 -5.37 -17.23 0.14
CA GLN A 201 -5.66 -17.66 1.50
C GLN A 201 -4.79 -18.84 1.90
N GLN A 202 -4.38 -18.87 3.16
CA GLN A 202 -3.74 -20.00 3.80
C GLN A 202 -4.51 -20.33 5.10
N ALA A 203 -5.20 -21.47 5.10
CA ALA A 203 -5.81 -22.06 6.30
C ALA A 203 -4.87 -23.12 6.89
N ASP A 204 -4.73 -23.15 8.22
CA ASP A 204 -4.10 -24.24 8.98
C ASP A 204 -2.74 -24.73 8.44
N GLY A 205 -1.84 -23.81 8.07
CA GLY A 205 -0.49 -24.15 7.59
C GLY A 205 -0.45 -24.84 6.21
N ALA A 206 -1.56 -24.85 5.47
CA ALA A 206 -1.64 -25.36 4.11
C ALA A 206 -0.87 -24.49 3.10
N ASP A 207 -0.75 -24.95 1.85
CA ASP A 207 -0.23 -24.09 0.78
C ASP A 207 -1.20 -22.94 0.49
N TRP A 208 -0.66 -21.80 0.05
CA TRP A 208 -1.46 -20.66 -0.39
C TRP A 208 -2.35 -21.04 -1.57
N ALA A 209 -3.65 -20.78 -1.45
CA ALA A 209 -4.64 -21.07 -2.48
C ALA A 209 -5.31 -19.77 -2.95
N PRO A 210 -5.58 -19.61 -4.26
CA PRO A 210 -6.29 -18.46 -4.78
C PRO A 210 -7.76 -18.46 -4.32
N VAL A 211 -8.25 -17.30 -3.90
CA VAL A 211 -9.65 -17.08 -3.46
C VAL A 211 -10.43 -16.33 -4.53
N SER A 212 -9.94 -15.15 -4.91
CA SER A 212 -10.64 -14.23 -5.81
C SER A 212 -9.65 -13.27 -6.47
N ALA A 213 -10.13 -12.51 -7.45
CA ALA A 213 -9.39 -11.39 -8.04
C ALA A 213 -10.22 -10.12 -7.91
N VAL A 214 -9.57 -9.00 -7.63
CA VAL A 214 -10.21 -7.68 -7.45
C VAL A 214 -9.45 -6.61 -8.20
N THR A 215 -10.16 -5.59 -8.69
CA THR A 215 -9.54 -4.42 -9.32
C THR A 215 -9.44 -3.28 -8.31
N THR A 216 -8.28 -2.64 -8.22
CA THR A 216 -8.10 -1.44 -7.39
C THR A 216 -8.84 -0.22 -7.95
N THR A 217 -9.23 0.69 -7.06
CA THR A 217 -9.87 1.97 -7.40
C THR A 217 -8.83 3.05 -7.73
N ALA A 218 -9.28 4.27 -8.05
CA ALA A 218 -8.39 5.41 -8.31
C ALA A 218 -7.54 5.81 -7.09
N GLU A 219 -7.93 5.38 -5.89
CA GLU A 219 -7.16 5.53 -4.66
C GLU A 219 -6.14 4.40 -4.47
N GLY A 220 -6.10 3.43 -5.39
CA GLY A 220 -5.20 2.28 -5.36
C GLY A 220 -5.65 1.22 -4.37
N THR A 221 -6.89 1.28 -3.88
CA THR A 221 -7.41 0.36 -2.88
C THR A 221 -8.38 -0.65 -3.47
N ALA A 222 -8.48 -1.82 -2.86
CA ALA A 222 -9.50 -2.81 -3.18
C ALA A 222 -9.98 -3.51 -1.91
N VAL A 223 -11.21 -3.99 -1.90
CA VAL A 223 -11.73 -4.84 -0.82
C VAL A 223 -12.22 -6.14 -1.44
N ALA A 224 -11.78 -7.25 -0.88
CA ALA A 224 -12.17 -8.59 -1.26
C ALA A 224 -12.86 -9.28 -0.08
N GLU A 225 -14.00 -9.90 -0.33
CA GLU A 225 -14.70 -10.71 0.66
C GLU A 225 -14.21 -12.16 0.63
N ALA A 226 -14.00 -12.74 1.81
CA ALA A 226 -13.60 -14.12 1.99
C ALA A 226 -14.34 -14.77 3.18
N THR A 227 -14.22 -16.09 3.31
CA THR A 227 -14.77 -16.84 4.44
C THR A 227 -13.64 -17.45 5.25
N ALA A 228 -13.74 -17.33 6.58
CA ALA A 228 -12.81 -17.95 7.52
C ALA A 228 -13.59 -18.42 8.76
N GLU A 229 -13.70 -19.73 8.94
CA GLU A 229 -14.28 -20.32 10.16
C GLU A 229 -13.27 -20.28 11.33
N HIS A 230 -11.99 -20.35 10.99
CA HIS A 230 -10.86 -20.32 11.91
C HIS A 230 -9.92 -19.16 11.60
N THR A 231 -8.95 -18.93 12.47
CA THR A 231 -7.91 -17.94 12.23
C THR A 231 -7.20 -18.25 10.91
N THR A 232 -7.20 -17.27 10.01
CA THR A 232 -6.78 -17.49 8.62
C THR A 232 -5.90 -16.35 8.14
N ARG A 233 -4.87 -16.69 7.36
CA ARG A 233 -3.98 -15.74 6.70
C ARG A 233 -4.44 -15.46 5.28
N PHE A 234 -4.32 -14.20 4.90
CA PHE A 234 -4.62 -13.68 3.57
C PHE A 234 -3.43 -12.90 3.04
N ARG A 235 -3.28 -12.87 1.72
CA ARG A 235 -2.35 -11.95 1.06
C ARG A 235 -2.86 -11.62 -0.33
N PHE A 236 -2.42 -10.50 -0.86
CA PHE A 236 -2.63 -10.15 -2.25
C PHE A 236 -1.38 -10.40 -3.07
N SER A 237 -1.58 -10.80 -4.33
CA SER A 237 -0.51 -11.01 -5.28
C SER A 237 -0.82 -10.33 -6.62
N TYR A 238 0.23 -9.86 -7.26
CA TYR A 238 0.22 -9.47 -8.66
C TYR A 238 1.34 -10.24 -9.36
N PRO A 239 1.05 -11.01 -10.44
CA PRO A 239 2.02 -11.88 -11.08
C PRO A 239 3.12 -11.13 -11.85
N GLY A 240 2.99 -9.80 -11.98
CA GLY A 240 3.86 -8.99 -12.84
C GLY A 240 3.27 -8.83 -14.24
N GLY A 241 3.69 -7.78 -14.92
CA GLY A 241 3.20 -7.44 -16.25
C GLY A 241 4.19 -6.57 -17.01
N SER A 242 3.65 -5.82 -17.98
CA SER A 242 4.48 -5.01 -18.90
C SER A 242 5.11 -3.79 -18.22
N ARG A 243 4.46 -3.25 -17.18
CA ARG A 243 4.89 -2.03 -16.48
C ARG A 243 5.54 -2.33 -15.12
N PHE A 244 4.92 -3.19 -14.32
CA PHE A 244 5.34 -3.49 -12.95
C PHE A 244 5.82 -4.94 -12.79
N GLY A 245 6.79 -5.11 -11.90
CA GLY A 245 7.25 -6.44 -11.49
C GLY A 245 6.20 -7.16 -10.64
N ALA A 246 6.39 -8.48 -10.47
CA ALA A 246 5.58 -9.27 -9.56
C ALA A 246 5.73 -8.76 -8.12
N VAL A 247 4.64 -8.77 -7.36
CA VAL A 247 4.61 -8.34 -5.96
C VAL A 247 3.61 -9.18 -5.17
N VAL A 248 3.96 -9.47 -3.92
CA VAL A 248 3.10 -10.13 -2.95
C VAL A 248 3.07 -9.24 -1.71
N SER A 249 1.90 -9.05 -1.12
CA SER A 249 1.75 -8.27 0.10
C SER A 249 2.33 -9.01 1.31
N GLU A 250 2.48 -8.27 2.40
CA GLU A 250 2.56 -8.89 3.73
C GLU A 250 1.25 -9.65 4.04
N GLU A 251 1.33 -10.56 5.01
CA GLU A 251 0.20 -11.39 5.43
C GLU A 251 -0.78 -10.57 6.28
N ALA A 252 -2.05 -10.60 5.91
CA ALA A 252 -3.16 -10.08 6.68
C ALA A 252 -3.80 -11.22 7.47
N LEU A 253 -3.93 -11.06 8.79
CA LEU A 253 -4.48 -12.08 9.67
C LEU A 253 -5.93 -11.76 10.02
N ALA A 254 -6.85 -12.66 9.67
CA ALA A 254 -8.21 -12.63 10.19
C ALA A 254 -8.32 -13.57 11.38
N VAL A 255 -8.53 -12.99 12.57
CA VAL A 255 -8.67 -13.73 13.83
C VAL A 255 -10.05 -14.41 13.85
N GLY A 256 -10.08 -15.74 13.99
CA GLY A 256 -11.32 -16.52 14.05
C GLY A 256 -11.87 -16.65 15.47
N ASP A 257 -13.05 -17.26 15.61
CA ASP A 257 -13.68 -17.49 16.94
C ASP A 257 -13.07 -18.70 17.66
N ASP A 258 -12.18 -19.41 16.97
CA ASP A 258 -11.35 -20.48 17.48
C ASP A 258 -10.21 -19.98 18.36
N VAL A 259 -9.90 -18.66 18.32
CA VAL A 259 -8.90 -18.08 19.22
C VAL A 259 -9.40 -18.15 20.65
N ARG A 260 -8.67 -18.92 21.44
CA ARG A 260 -8.93 -19.10 22.85
C ARG A 260 -8.02 -18.21 23.68
N THR A 261 -8.61 -17.63 24.72
CA THR A 261 -7.89 -16.76 25.65
C THR A 261 -7.21 -17.56 26.75
N ILE A 262 -5.96 -17.18 27.06
CA ILE A 262 -5.19 -17.63 28.22
C ILE A 262 -4.98 -16.42 29.13
N PRO A 263 -5.79 -16.25 30.19
CA PRO A 263 -5.51 -15.26 31.21
C PRO A 263 -4.19 -15.59 31.89
N VAL A 264 -3.33 -14.58 32.10
CA VAL A 264 -2.08 -14.76 32.84
C VAL A 264 -2.08 -13.90 34.10
N GLU A 265 -1.95 -14.57 35.25
CA GLU A 265 -1.83 -13.97 36.57
C GLU A 265 -0.38 -14.00 37.06
N THR A 266 -0.07 -13.18 38.07
CA THR A 266 1.21 -13.23 38.78
C THR A 266 1.07 -14.15 40.00
N CYS A 267 2.02 -15.07 40.19
CA CYS A 267 2.07 -15.96 41.36
C CYS A 267 3.34 -15.68 42.14
N ASP A 268 3.21 -15.65 43.47
CA ASP A 268 4.35 -15.44 44.36
C ASP A 268 4.94 -16.77 44.84
N ASP A 269 4.14 -17.84 44.91
CA ASP A 269 4.59 -19.17 45.35
C ASP A 269 3.86 -20.37 44.70
N ASP A 270 4.27 -21.60 45.06
CA ASP A 270 3.68 -22.85 44.57
C ASP A 270 2.20 -23.01 44.97
N VAL A 271 1.76 -22.36 46.07
CA VAL A 271 0.37 -22.43 46.53
C VAL A 271 -0.53 -21.60 45.61
N ASP A 272 -0.06 -20.45 45.14
CA ASP A 272 -0.78 -19.67 44.13
C ASP A 272 -0.95 -20.47 42.84
N ILE A 273 0.10 -21.17 42.39
CA ILE A 273 0.07 -22.04 41.20
C ILE A 273 -0.94 -23.19 41.37
N ASP A 274 -0.99 -23.82 42.53
CA ASP A 274 -1.91 -24.93 42.83
C ASP A 274 -3.38 -24.47 42.90
N ASN A 275 -3.64 -23.18 43.13
CA ASN A 275 -4.98 -22.61 43.26
C ASN A 275 -5.48 -21.90 41.98
N LEU A 276 -4.72 -21.95 40.88
CA LEU A 276 -5.11 -21.31 39.62
C LEU A 276 -6.46 -21.82 39.09
N GLY A 277 -7.24 -20.88 38.56
CA GLY A 277 -8.46 -21.16 37.82
C GLY A 277 -8.20 -22.03 36.59
N ASN A 278 -9.24 -22.69 36.09
CA ASN A 278 -9.12 -23.50 34.88
C ASN A 278 -8.78 -22.62 33.67
N GLY A 279 -7.70 -22.97 32.97
CA GLY A 279 -7.25 -22.26 31.78
C GLY A 279 -6.49 -20.97 32.06
N VAL A 280 -6.14 -20.71 33.33
CA VAL A 280 -5.33 -19.56 33.74
C VAL A 280 -3.87 -20.00 33.83
N GLY A 281 -2.99 -19.25 33.17
CA GLY A 281 -1.55 -19.37 33.30
C GLY A 281 -1.03 -18.47 34.39
N CYS A 282 0.14 -18.80 34.93
CA CYS A 282 0.79 -17.95 35.90
C CYS A 282 2.25 -17.69 35.58
N HIS A 283 2.67 -16.44 35.66
CA HIS A 283 4.06 -16.07 35.48
C HIS A 283 4.73 -15.77 36.81
N TYR A 284 6.05 -15.95 36.83
CA TYR A 284 6.93 -15.65 37.95
C TYR A 284 8.22 -15.02 37.40
N THR A 285 8.83 -14.09 38.14
CA THR A 285 9.95 -13.26 37.66
C THR A 285 11.23 -13.49 38.49
N PRO A 286 12.44 -13.66 37.90
CA PRO A 286 12.77 -14.31 36.63
C PRO A 286 13.59 -15.59 36.84
N VAL A 287 13.33 -16.61 36.04
CA VAL A 287 14.38 -17.58 35.67
C VAL A 287 15.28 -16.87 34.68
N GLU A 288 16.61 -16.92 34.88
CA GLU A 288 17.61 -16.31 33.98
C GLU A 288 17.57 -16.85 32.52
N SER A 289 16.62 -17.72 32.18
CA SER A 289 16.51 -18.47 30.93
C SER A 289 15.33 -18.06 30.02
N GLY A 290 14.50 -17.08 30.39
CA GLY A 290 13.41 -16.56 29.53
C GLY A 290 12.11 -16.27 30.27
N THR A 291 11.07 -15.89 29.52
CA THR A 291 9.71 -15.64 30.03
C THR A 291 8.89 -16.92 30.03
N PHE A 292 8.51 -17.40 31.22
CA PHE A 292 7.70 -18.60 31.38
C PHE A 292 6.32 -18.27 31.95
N VAL A 293 5.31 -18.96 31.41
CA VAL A 293 3.97 -19.03 31.98
C VAL A 293 3.69 -20.48 32.32
N VAL A 294 3.29 -20.78 33.54
CA VAL A 294 3.11 -22.14 34.07
C VAL A 294 1.65 -22.38 34.42
N ALA A 295 1.18 -23.61 34.21
CA ALA A 295 -0.02 -24.10 34.92
C ALA A 295 0.12 -25.57 35.32
N HIS A 296 -0.58 -25.95 36.39
CA HIS A 296 -0.73 -27.33 36.83
C HIS A 296 -1.98 -27.98 36.20
N ASP A 297 -1.83 -29.12 35.54
CA ASP A 297 -2.93 -29.81 34.84
C ASP A 297 -3.82 -30.66 35.77
N TYR A 298 -3.68 -30.55 37.10
CA TYR A 298 -4.39 -31.43 38.04
C TYR A 298 -5.92 -31.35 37.92
N LEU A 299 -6.47 -30.30 37.29
CA LEU A 299 -7.89 -30.07 37.06
C LEU A 299 -8.26 -29.85 35.58
N GLY A 300 -7.35 -30.17 34.63
CA GLY A 300 -7.53 -29.86 33.21
C GLY A 300 -7.22 -28.39 32.87
N ASN A 301 -6.45 -27.71 33.72
CA ASN A 301 -6.14 -26.29 33.59
C ASN A 301 -5.20 -26.00 32.42
N SER A 302 -4.56 -27.02 31.84
CA SER A 302 -3.59 -26.86 30.75
C SER A 302 -4.15 -27.33 29.41
N TRP A 303 -5.39 -26.91 29.10
CA TRP A 303 -6.02 -27.21 27.81
C TRP A 303 -5.12 -26.83 26.62
N TRP A 304 -4.23 -25.86 26.80
CA TRP A 304 -3.28 -25.45 25.77
C TRP A 304 -2.26 -26.52 25.35
N ASN A 305 -2.05 -27.57 26.14
CA ASN A 305 -1.28 -28.75 25.73
C ASN A 305 -1.88 -29.49 24.53
N SER A 306 -3.16 -29.27 24.25
CA SER A 306 -3.83 -29.89 23.11
C SER A 306 -3.82 -29.02 21.86
N ILE A 307 -3.30 -27.79 21.95
CA ILE A 307 -3.27 -26.85 20.83
C ILE A 307 -2.26 -27.34 19.78
N PRO A 308 -2.67 -27.42 18.50
CA PRO A 308 -1.76 -27.68 17.38
C PRO A 308 -0.79 -26.52 17.13
N GLU A 309 0.39 -26.84 16.58
CA GLU A 309 1.26 -25.82 15.98
C GLU A 309 0.51 -25.04 14.88
N GLY A 310 0.85 -23.76 14.74
CA GLY A 310 0.18 -22.82 13.83
C GLY A 310 -1.13 -22.23 14.35
N THR A 311 -1.64 -22.69 15.51
CA THR A 311 -2.86 -22.12 16.12
C THR A 311 -2.53 -20.81 16.83
N VAL A 312 -3.46 -19.86 16.76
CA VAL A 312 -3.36 -18.57 17.44
C VAL A 312 -4.13 -18.58 18.76
N VAL A 313 -3.50 -18.03 19.81
CA VAL A 313 -4.09 -17.80 21.13
C VAL A 313 -4.01 -16.33 21.50
N GLN A 314 -4.97 -15.87 22.29
CA GLN A 314 -4.90 -14.56 22.90
C GLN A 314 -4.40 -14.71 24.34
N MET A 315 -3.36 -13.97 24.71
CA MET A 315 -2.94 -13.84 26.09
C MET A 315 -3.48 -12.54 26.68
N GLU A 316 -3.84 -12.58 27.95
CA GLU A 316 -4.26 -11.42 28.76
C GLU A 316 -3.35 -11.26 29.98
N GLY A 317 -3.40 -10.08 30.62
CA GLY A 317 -2.54 -9.76 31.77
C GLY A 317 -1.23 -9.12 31.34
N GLU A 318 -0.14 -9.44 32.03
CA GLU A 318 1.19 -8.84 31.75
C GLU A 318 1.67 -9.10 30.32
N PHE A 319 1.31 -10.26 29.75
CA PHE A 319 1.74 -10.69 28.42
C PHE A 319 0.69 -10.48 27.33
N THR A 320 -0.16 -9.47 27.48
CA THR A 320 -1.27 -9.23 26.55
C THR A 320 -0.83 -9.18 25.08
N GLY A 321 -1.55 -9.90 24.23
CA GLY A 321 -1.32 -9.95 22.78
C GLY A 321 -1.84 -11.22 22.12
N LEU A 322 -1.76 -11.26 20.79
CA LEU A 322 -1.98 -12.49 20.01
C LEU A 322 -0.65 -13.22 19.83
N TYR A 323 -0.67 -14.53 19.99
CA TYR A 323 0.50 -15.39 19.87
C TYR A 323 0.19 -16.62 19.03
N GLU A 324 1.14 -17.03 18.21
CA GLU A 324 1.10 -18.28 17.46
C GLU A 324 1.88 -19.38 18.19
N VAL A 325 1.33 -20.59 18.23
CA VAL A 325 2.06 -21.78 18.69
C VAL A 325 3.07 -22.19 17.62
N VAL A 326 4.36 -22.04 17.92
CA VAL A 326 5.45 -22.31 16.96
C VAL A 326 6.16 -23.64 17.18
N ASP A 327 6.10 -24.20 18.39
CA ASP A 327 6.69 -25.50 18.70
C ASP A 327 6.00 -26.11 19.92
N ARG A 328 6.08 -27.44 20.04
CA ARG A 328 5.55 -28.17 21.19
C ARG A 328 6.31 -29.47 21.47
N VAL A 329 6.56 -29.71 22.76
CA VAL A 329 7.16 -30.95 23.25
C VAL A 329 6.38 -31.47 24.46
N ILE A 330 6.06 -32.77 24.47
CA ILE A 330 5.54 -33.47 25.66
C ILE A 330 6.48 -34.61 26.00
N ALA A 331 6.99 -34.64 27.24
CA ALA A 331 7.81 -35.75 27.72
C ALA A 331 7.23 -36.47 28.93
N GLN A 332 7.60 -37.75 29.02
CA GLN A 332 7.24 -38.62 30.13
C GLN A 332 8.22 -38.42 31.31
N GLY A 333 7.68 -38.13 32.50
CA GLY A 333 8.47 -37.93 33.73
C GLY A 333 8.68 -36.44 34.08
N ARG A 334 8.56 -36.10 35.38
CA ARG A 334 8.79 -34.74 35.92
C ARG A 334 10.16 -34.25 35.46
N GLY A 335 10.23 -33.19 34.63
CA GLY A 335 11.37 -32.30 34.28
C GLY A 335 12.78 -32.90 34.03
N SER A 336 13.24 -33.80 34.90
CA SER A 336 14.52 -34.52 34.85
C SER A 336 14.79 -35.35 33.59
N ALA A 337 13.76 -35.77 32.85
CA ALA A 337 13.91 -36.47 31.57
C ALA A 337 14.16 -35.51 30.39
N LEU A 338 13.93 -34.21 30.59
CA LEU A 338 13.96 -33.21 29.54
C LEU A 338 15.36 -32.60 29.39
N GLY A 339 16.12 -32.38 30.47
CA GLY A 339 17.49 -31.85 30.42
C GLY A 339 17.62 -30.51 31.15
N SER A 340 18.72 -29.77 30.96
CA SER A 340 18.95 -28.51 31.68
C SER A 340 17.99 -27.39 31.24
N ALA A 341 17.74 -26.42 32.12
CA ALA A 341 16.91 -25.22 31.88
C ALA A 341 17.29 -24.47 30.57
N SER A 342 18.58 -24.49 30.21
CA SER A 342 19.12 -23.91 28.96
C SER A 342 18.60 -24.56 27.68
N ASN A 343 17.98 -25.74 27.75
CA ASN A 343 17.35 -26.40 26.60
C ASN A 343 15.91 -25.90 26.35
N TRP A 344 15.38 -25.05 27.24
CA TRP A 344 13.99 -24.57 27.24
C TRP A 344 13.94 -23.05 27.17
N THR A 345 14.87 -22.43 26.47
CA THR A 345 14.86 -20.97 26.26
C THR A 345 14.15 -20.65 24.97
N CYS A 346 13.51 -19.48 24.88
CA CYS A 346 12.89 -19.06 23.62
C CYS A 346 13.88 -18.87 22.46
N GLY A 347 15.15 -18.53 22.76
CA GLY A 347 16.06 -18.06 21.72
C GLY A 347 15.48 -16.85 20.99
N ASP A 348 15.70 -16.77 19.67
CA ASP A 348 15.09 -15.76 18.80
C ASP A 348 13.75 -16.23 18.20
N ASP A 349 13.34 -17.48 18.49
CA ASP A 349 12.24 -18.14 17.80
C ASP A 349 10.89 -18.01 18.52
N CYS A 350 10.86 -17.62 19.80
CA CYS A 350 9.63 -17.32 20.54
C CYS A 350 9.77 -16.18 21.54
N ASP A 351 8.65 -15.81 22.15
CA ASP A 351 8.57 -14.78 23.19
C ASP A 351 8.21 -15.38 24.56
N ILE A 352 7.36 -16.42 24.57
CA ILE A 352 6.83 -17.04 25.79
C ILE A 352 6.86 -18.56 25.67
N ILE A 353 7.13 -19.24 26.78
CA ILE A 353 6.97 -20.69 26.90
C ILE A 353 5.88 -21.00 27.91
N LEU A 354 4.84 -21.71 27.47
CA LEU A 354 3.85 -22.30 28.36
C LEU A 354 4.36 -23.65 28.87
N GLN A 355 4.55 -23.77 30.18
CA GLN A 355 4.89 -25.03 30.84
C GLN A 355 3.65 -25.64 31.49
N THR A 356 3.53 -26.96 31.37
CA THR A 356 2.41 -27.71 31.93
C THR A 356 2.87 -28.96 32.65
N CYS A 357 2.21 -29.28 33.76
CA CYS A 357 2.47 -30.50 34.53
C CYS A 357 1.23 -31.40 34.54
N GLN A 358 1.24 -32.52 33.78
CA GLN A 358 0.15 -33.50 33.72
C GLN A 358 0.54 -34.82 34.42
N GLY A 359 0.16 -34.95 35.70
CA GLY A 359 0.52 -36.11 36.51
C GLY A 359 2.03 -36.25 36.64
N SER A 360 2.62 -37.27 36.01
CA SER A 360 4.07 -37.44 35.93
C SER A 360 4.71 -36.79 34.70
N ASN A 361 3.96 -36.22 33.77
CA ASN A 361 4.46 -35.70 32.50
C ASN A 361 4.60 -34.18 32.54
N THR A 362 5.49 -33.63 31.71
CA THR A 362 5.67 -32.19 31.53
C THR A 362 5.56 -31.86 30.05
N GLY A 363 4.76 -30.84 29.72
CA GLY A 363 4.61 -30.30 28.37
C GLY A 363 5.17 -28.88 28.30
N PHE A 364 5.70 -28.52 27.14
CA PHE A 364 6.14 -27.18 26.80
C PHE A 364 5.55 -26.78 25.46
N THR A 365 5.04 -25.55 25.39
CA THR A 365 4.50 -24.93 24.17
C THR A 365 5.17 -23.58 23.99
N TRP A 366 5.81 -23.36 22.83
CA TRP A 366 6.49 -22.12 22.50
C TRP A 366 5.53 -21.21 21.74
N LEU A 367 5.46 -19.96 22.18
CA LEU A 367 4.55 -18.94 21.66
C LEU A 367 5.33 -17.76 21.10
N ARG A 368 5.09 -17.41 19.85
CA ARG A 368 5.63 -16.20 19.20
C ARG A 368 4.56 -15.13 19.11
N LYS A 369 4.87 -13.91 19.55
CA LYS A 369 3.97 -12.77 19.49
C LYS A 369 3.78 -12.37 18.03
N LEU A 370 2.52 -12.23 17.62
CA LEU A 370 2.17 -11.73 16.31
C LEU A 370 2.21 -10.20 16.30
N PRO A 371 2.68 -9.58 15.20
CA PRO A 371 2.67 -8.13 15.08
C PRO A 371 1.22 -7.64 15.19
N GLU A 372 0.98 -6.69 16.10
CA GLU A 372 -0.33 -6.08 16.24
C GLU A 372 -0.61 -5.25 14.98
N GLY A 373 -1.61 -5.64 14.19
CA GLY A 373 -2.24 -4.70 13.27
C GLY A 373 -2.80 -3.56 14.12
N GLU A 374 -2.47 -2.30 13.78
CA GLU A 374 -2.83 -1.11 14.54
C GLU A 374 -4.28 -1.18 15.03
N THR A 375 -4.47 -1.54 16.29
CA THR A 375 -5.78 -1.58 16.92
C THR A 375 -6.20 -0.12 17.12
N PRO A 376 -7.35 0.34 16.59
CA PRO A 376 -7.83 1.68 16.91
C PRO A 376 -7.94 1.81 18.43
N PRO A 377 -7.52 2.93 19.03
CA PRO A 377 -7.47 3.05 20.48
C PRO A 377 -8.85 2.77 21.05
N ALA A 378 -8.91 1.81 21.98
CA ALA A 378 -10.12 1.46 22.71
C ALA A 378 -10.77 2.75 23.23
N GLY A 379 -11.98 3.04 22.73
CA GLY A 379 -12.75 4.20 23.16
C GLY A 379 -12.91 4.16 24.68
N GLN A 380 -12.33 5.14 25.35
CA GLN A 380 -12.52 5.30 26.79
C GLN A 380 -14.02 5.45 27.09
N PRO A 381 -14.55 4.77 28.13
CA PRO A 381 -15.93 4.95 28.53
C PRO A 381 -16.15 6.40 28.94
N GLN A 382 -17.07 7.07 28.26
CA GLN A 382 -17.49 8.42 28.63
C GLN A 382 -18.16 8.38 30.01
N THR A 383 -17.56 9.08 30.97
CA THR A 383 -18.15 9.40 32.29
C THR A 383 -19.08 10.59 32.23
#